data_AF-A0A9D2FC53-F1
#
_entry.id   AF-A0A9D2FC53-F1
#
_cell.length_a   1.000
_cell.length_b   1.000
_cell.length_c   1.000
_cell.angle_alpha   90.00
_cell.angle_beta   90.00
_cell.angle_gamma   90.00
#
_symmetry.space_group_name_H-M   'P 1'
#
loop_
_entity.id
_entity.type
_entity.pdbx_description
1 polymer ?
#
loop_
_entity_poly.entity_id
_entity_poly.type
_entity_poly.pdbx_seq_one_letter_code
_entity_poly.pdbx_strand_id
1 'polypeptide(L)' 'MKIAEAANRTPDLMERLAVNEQNPQAKGFYEHMGFQVYKRTDLDEQGNPYPLLYMCLGKPAEDRR' A
#
# COMPACT_ATOMS: atom_id res chain seq x y z
N MET A 1 19.90 35.42 -8.70
CA MET A 1 19.37 35.13 -7.35
C MET A 1 18.91 33.68 -7.32
N LYS A 2 19.15 33.01 -6.17
CA LYS A 2 19.09 31.57 -5.84
C LYS A 2 17.99 30.75 -6.57
N ILE A 3 18.35 29.73 -7.33
CA ILE A 3 18.33 28.28 -6.99
C ILE A 3 17.23 27.80 -6.05
N ALA A 4 16.44 26.83 -6.53
CA ALA A 4 15.93 25.63 -5.85
C ALA A 4 14.75 25.05 -6.66
N GLU A 5 14.50 23.75 -6.81
CA GLU A 5 15.32 22.55 -6.76
C GLU A 5 14.39 21.41 -7.22
N ALA A 6 14.99 20.28 -7.57
CA ALA A 6 14.37 19.08 -8.12
C ALA A 6 13.03 18.64 -7.48
N ALA A 7 12.12 18.18 -8.33
CA ALA A 7 11.25 17.05 -8.01
C ALA A 7 11.25 16.03 -9.16
N ASN A 8 12.45 15.67 -9.62
CA ASN A 8 12.67 14.40 -10.31
C ASN A 8 12.58 13.27 -9.26
N ARG A 9 11.36 12.92 -8.84
CA ARG A 9 11.12 11.77 -7.97
C ARG A 9 9.97 10.93 -8.53
N THR A 10 10.22 10.16 -9.58
CA THR A 10 9.59 8.84 -9.65
C THR A 10 10.48 7.89 -8.84
N PRO A 11 9.93 7.21 -7.83
CA PRO A 11 9.91 5.75 -7.97
C PRO A 11 8.63 5.12 -7.35
N ASP A 12 7.43 5.50 -7.80
CA ASP A 12 6.20 4.76 -7.44
C ASP A 12 6.08 3.45 -8.25
N LEU A 13 7.17 2.68 -8.37
CA LEU A 13 7.12 1.23 -8.62
C LEU A 13 6.90 0.49 -7.28
N MET A 14 6.22 1.12 -6.33
CA MET A 14 5.66 0.39 -5.19
C MET A 14 4.46 -0.38 -5.73
N GLU A 15 4.60 -1.70 -5.81
CA GLU A 15 3.48 -2.57 -6.13
C GLU A 15 2.43 -2.41 -5.04
N ARG A 16 1.27 -1.85 -5.41
CA ARG A 16 0.12 -1.65 -4.52
C ARG A 16 -1.02 -2.53 -4.99
N LEU A 17 -1.68 -3.16 -4.03
CA LEU A 17 -2.88 -3.95 -4.29
C LEU A 17 -3.90 -3.78 -3.17
N ALA A 18 -5.14 -4.15 -3.45
CA ALA A 18 -6.17 -4.31 -2.46
C ALA A 18 -6.57 -5.78 -2.38
N VAL A 19 -6.69 -6.32 -1.17
CA VAL A 19 -7.20 -7.66 -0.90
C VAL A 19 -8.43 -7.54 -0.02
N ASN A 20 -9.45 -8.36 -0.27
CA ASN A 20 -10.58 -8.44 0.64
C ASN A 20 -10.12 -9.09 1.96
N GLU A 21 -10.37 -8.42 3.10
CA GLU A 21 -9.98 -8.87 4.44
C GLU A 21 -10.54 -10.26 4.78
N GLN A 22 -11.72 -10.58 4.26
CA GLN A 22 -12.40 -11.86 4.46
C GLN A 22 -11.73 -13.01 3.70
N ASN A 23 -10.71 -12.74 2.88
CA ASN A 23 -9.87 -13.75 2.25
C ASN A 23 -8.53 -13.89 3.01
N PRO A 24 -8.48 -14.65 4.13
CA PRO A 24 -7.28 -14.80 4.94
C PRO A 24 -6.14 -15.50 4.18
N GLN A 25 -6.46 -16.33 3.18
CA GLN A 25 -5.46 -17.00 2.35
C GLN A 25 -4.71 -16.00 1.47
N ALA A 26 -5.44 -15.11 0.79
CA ALA A 26 -4.82 -14.07 -0.04
C ALA A 26 -4.02 -13.08 0.81
N LYS A 27 -4.55 -12.67 1.97
CA LYS A 27 -3.80 -11.84 2.93
C LYS A 27 -2.48 -12.50 3.31
N GLY A 28 -2.52 -13.75 3.78
CA GLY A 28 -1.32 -14.48 4.18
C GLY A 28 -0.31 -14.66 3.03
N PHE A 29 -0.80 -14.92 1.81
CA PHE A 29 0.02 -15.03 0.61
C PHE A 29 0.81 -13.75 0.33
N TYR A 30 0.15 -12.59 0.35
CA TYR A 30 0.82 -11.30 0.11
C TYR A 30 1.72 -10.88 1.28
N GLU A 31 1.34 -11.17 2.52
CA GLU A 31 2.22 -10.97 3.69
C GLU A 31 3.52 -11.80 3.54
N HIS A 32 3.44 -13.04 3.07
CA HIS A 32 4.63 -13.87 2.80
C HIS A 32 5.50 -13.35 1.65
N MET A 33 4.89 -12.67 0.67
CA MET A 33 5.61 -11.97 -0.39
C MET A 33 6.27 -10.67 0.07
N GLY A 34 6.04 -10.23 1.31
CA GLY A 34 6.61 -9.01 1.88
C GLY A 34 5.73 -7.77 1.70
N PHE A 35 4.48 -7.92 1.27
CA PHE A 35 3.52 -6.83 1.27
C PHE A 35 3.11 -6.50 2.70
N GLN A 36 2.90 -5.21 2.96
CA GLN A 36 2.46 -4.70 4.25
C GLN A 36 1.15 -3.93 4.09
N VAL A 37 0.20 -4.15 5.01
CA VAL A 37 -1.06 -3.38 5.06
C VAL A 37 -0.73 -1.96 5.49
N TYR A 38 -1.18 -0.97 4.72
CA TYR A 38 -1.05 0.46 5.06
C TYR A 38 -2.39 1.19 5.22
N LYS A 39 -3.49 0.59 4.75
CA LYS A 39 -4.84 1.14 4.87
C LYS A 39 -5.88 0.02 4.89
N ARG A 40 -6.97 0.24 5.62
CA ARG A 40 -8.18 -0.59 5.63
C ARG A 40 -9.40 0.28 5.35
N THR A 41 -10.40 -0.27 4.66
CA THR A 41 -11.74 0.31 4.54
C THR A 41 -12.78 -0.72 4.94
N ASP A 42 -13.88 -0.28 5.55
CA ASP A 42 -15.00 -1.16 5.94
C ASP A 42 -15.88 -1.55 4.76
N LEU A 43 -15.89 -0.72 3.70
CA LEU A 43 -16.64 -0.94 2.47
C LEU A 43 -15.69 -1.02 1.26
N ASP A 44 -16.17 -1.65 0.19
CA ASP A 44 -15.54 -1.60 -1.12
C ASP A 44 -15.83 -0.28 -1.85
N GLU A 45 -15.32 -0.14 -3.08
CA GLU A 45 -15.49 1.06 -3.90
C GLU A 45 -16.93 1.32 -4.36
N GLN A 46 -17.81 0.33 -4.26
CA GLN A 46 -19.24 0.41 -4.56
C GLN A 46 -20.09 0.58 -3.29
N GLY A 47 -19.48 0.61 -2.10
CA GLY A 47 -20.17 0.74 -0.82
C GLY A 47 -20.70 -0.57 -0.25
N ASN A 48 -20.30 -1.73 -0.79
CA ASN A 48 -20.70 -3.01 -0.22
C ASN A 48 -19.87 -3.35 1.04
N PRO A 49 -20.41 -4.14 1.99
CA PRO A 49 -19.74 -4.50 3.24
C PRO A 49 -18.67 -5.58 3.04
N TYR A 50 -17.72 -5.31 2.14
CA TYR A 50 -16.56 -6.14 1.83
C TYR A 50 -15.30 -5.36 2.22
N PRO A 51 -14.81 -5.49 3.47
CA PRO A 51 -13.67 -4.72 3.92
C PRO A 51 -12.43 -5.00 3.07
N LEU A 52 -11.75 -3.94 2.65
CA LEU A 52 -10.53 -4.03 1.84
C LEU A 52 -9.30 -3.68 2.67
N LEU A 53 -8.24 -4.47 2.49
CA LEU A 53 -6.90 -4.19 2.96
C LEU A 53 -6.05 -3.73 1.79
N TYR A 54 -5.55 -2.50 1.85
CA TYR A 54 -4.60 -1.99 0.89
C TYR A 54 -3.18 -2.31 1.37
N MET A 55 -2.43 -2.96 0.49
CA MET A 55 -1.10 -3.45 0.79
C MET A 55 -0.07 -2.91 -0.21
N CYS A 56 1.17 -2.72 0.24
CA CYS A 56 2.28 -2.31 -0.62
C CYS A 56 3.53 -3.16 -0.37
N LEU A 57 4.28 -3.45 -1.44
CA LEU A 57 5.58 -4.10 -1.36
C LEU A 57 6.67 -3.05 -1.17
N GLY A 58 7.36 -3.11 -0.02
CA GLY A 58 8.43 -2.18 0.35
C GLY A 58 8.05 -1.25 1.50
N LYS A 59 9.04 -0.95 2.36
CA LYS A 59 8.83 -0.03 3.49
C LYS A 59 8.44 1.35 2.95
N PRO A 60 7.29 1.94 3.31
CA PRO A 60 7.06 3.36 3.09
C PRO A 60 8.14 4.08 3.87
N ALA A 61 9.12 4.64 3.16
CA ALA A 61 10.33 5.31 3.64
C ALA A 61 10.32 5.50 5.17
N GLU A 62 10.78 4.48 5.89
CA GLU A 62 11.07 4.61 7.32
C GLU A 62 12.16 5.68 7.38
N ASP A 63 11.80 6.86 7.87
CA ASP A 63 12.68 7.95 8.24
C ASP A 63 13.78 7.33 9.10
N ARG A 64 14.93 7.03 8.48
CA ARG A 64 16.15 6.64 9.19
C ARG A 64 16.60 7.88 9.96
N ARG A 65 16.06 8.07 11.17
CA ARG A 65 16.66 8.88 12.23
C ARG A 65 17.20 7.98 13.32
#